data_AF-D8G789-F1
#
_entry.id   AF-D8G789-F1
#
_cell.length_a   1.000
_cell.length_b   1.000
_cell.length_c   1.000
_cell.angle_alpha   90.00
_cell.angle_beta   90.00
_cell.angle_gamma   90.00
#
_symmetry.space_group_name_H-M   'P 1'
#
loop_
_entity.id
_entity.type
_entity.pdbx_description
1 polymer ?
#
loop_
_entity_poly.entity_id
_entity_poly.type
_entity_poly.pdbx_seq_one_letter_code
_entity_poly.pdbx_strand_id
1 'polypeptide(L)'
;MQLLLLLWAMPRGGHLSRQLGGWQVIYWALVLSAPFLVVPVAIAILQHGLHASWSAWLGFSYVSVFSMFLGFFAWYHGLAIGGVARVSQMQLLQPFLTIFASALFLQEQITMFTIAIALLVLIMVALGKKATIRSSIKSI
;
A
#
# COMPACT_ATOMS: atom_id res chain seq x y z
N MET A 1 30.01 -4.47 -7.92
CA MET A 1 29.65 -5.66 -7.13
C MET A 1 28.26 -5.57 -6.46
N GLN A 2 27.70 -4.38 -6.21
CA GLN A 2 26.35 -4.22 -5.62
C GLN A 2 25.18 -4.36 -6.62
N LEU A 3 25.38 -4.06 -7.91
CA LEU A 3 24.33 -4.27 -8.94
C LEU A 3 24.04 -5.74 -9.28
N LEU A 4 25.01 -6.64 -9.07
CA LEU A 4 24.85 -8.08 -9.34
C LEU A 4 23.99 -8.78 -8.27
N LEU A 5 23.93 -8.26 -7.04
CA LEU A 5 23.05 -8.77 -5.99
C LEU A 5 21.57 -8.40 -6.23
N LEU A 6 21.31 -7.22 -6.83
CA LEU A 6 19.96 -6.77 -7.17
C LEU A 6 19.32 -7.62 -8.29
N LEU A 7 20.12 -8.06 -9.27
CA LEU A 7 19.66 -8.92 -10.36
C LEU A 7 19.43 -10.37 -9.93
N TRP A 8 20.17 -10.86 -8.92
CA TRP A 8 19.97 -12.21 -8.39
C TRP A 8 18.72 -12.34 -7.50
N ALA A 9 18.24 -11.22 -6.94
CA ALA A 9 17.07 -11.19 -6.08
C ALA A 9 15.74 -11.29 -6.85
N MET A 10 15.65 -10.74 -8.07
CA MET A 10 14.38 -10.65 -8.81
C MET A 10 13.75 -12.01 -9.22
N PRO A 11 14.52 -13.06 -9.56
CA PRO A 11 13.92 -14.38 -9.86
C PRO A 11 13.71 -15.27 -8.62
N ARG A 12 14.41 -15.01 -7.50
CA ARG A 12 14.32 -15.81 -6.26
C ARG A 12 13.53 -15.15 -5.13
N GLY A 13 13.13 -13.89 -5.29
CA GLY A 13 12.35 -13.13 -4.29
C GLY A 13 11.03 -13.80 -3.90
N GLY A 14 10.39 -14.52 -4.82
CA GLY A 14 9.17 -15.30 -4.53
C GLY A 14 9.40 -16.60 -3.74
N HIS A 15 10.64 -17.08 -3.64
CA HIS A 15 10.99 -18.26 -2.85
C HIS A 15 11.64 -17.86 -1.50
N LEU A 16 12.36 -16.73 -1.45
CA LEU A 16 12.98 -16.19 -0.23
C LEU A 16 11.99 -15.38 0.64
N SER A 17 10.87 -14.87 0.09
CA SER A 17 9.83 -14.21 0.89
C SER A 17 9.09 -15.16 1.86
N ARG A 18 9.30 -16.48 1.74
CA ARG A 18 8.78 -17.45 2.71
C ARG A 18 9.64 -17.58 3.97
N GLN A 19 10.87 -17.04 3.98
CA GLN A 19 11.79 -17.11 5.11
C GLN A 19 12.08 -15.75 5.77
N LEU A 20 11.94 -14.65 5.03
CA LEU A 20 12.09 -13.30 5.58
C LEU A 20 10.78 -12.87 6.24
N GLY A 21 10.80 -12.63 7.56
CA GLY A 21 9.63 -12.14 8.28
C GLY A 21 9.10 -10.85 7.65
N GLY A 22 7.76 -10.67 7.64
CA GLY A 22 7.10 -9.57 6.91
C GLY A 22 7.66 -8.16 7.19
N TRP A 23 8.24 -7.94 8.36
CA TRP A 23 8.93 -6.69 8.72
C TRP A 23 10.18 -6.42 7.88
N GLN A 24 10.99 -7.43 7.55
CA GLN A 24 12.23 -7.27 6.77
C GLN A 24 11.94 -6.84 5.33
N VAL A 25 10.83 -7.32 4.76
CA VAL A 25 10.41 -6.97 3.41
C VAL A 25 10.12 -5.46 3.30
N ILE A 26 9.49 -4.85 4.33
CA ILE A 26 9.26 -3.40 4.33
C ILE A 26 10.55 -2.62 4.43
N TYR A 27 11.46 -2.98 5.34
CA TYR A 27 12.72 -2.24 5.47
C TYR A 27 13.51 -2.24 4.16
N TRP A 28 13.58 -3.38 3.47
CA TRP A 28 14.19 -3.45 2.15
C TRP A 28 13.41 -2.65 1.09
N ALA A 29 12.08 -2.68 1.10
CA ALA A 29 11.27 -1.85 0.20
C ALA A 29 11.46 -0.34 0.45
N LEU A 30 11.65 0.08 1.70
CA LEU A 30 11.95 1.47 2.06
C LEU A 30 13.34 1.88 1.57
N VAL A 31 14.35 1.05 1.81
CA VAL A 31 15.73 1.32 1.33
C VAL A 31 15.77 1.38 -0.19
N LEU A 32 15.05 0.49 -0.88
CA LEU A 32 14.94 0.48 -2.34
C LEU A 32 14.16 1.69 -2.89
N SER A 33 13.10 2.13 -2.20
CA SER A 33 12.28 3.27 -2.64
C SER A 33 12.89 4.64 -2.29
N ALA A 34 13.73 4.72 -1.25
CA ALA A 34 14.40 5.95 -0.82
C ALA A 34 15.10 6.73 -1.96
N PRO A 35 15.96 6.15 -2.82
CA PRO A 35 16.61 6.92 -3.89
C PRO A 35 15.62 7.50 -4.90
N PHE A 36 14.48 6.84 -5.13
CA PHE A 36 13.43 7.35 -6.00
C PHE A 36 12.63 8.48 -5.34
N LEU A 37 12.46 8.45 -4.03
CA LEU A 37 11.81 9.50 -3.25
C LEU A 37 12.66 10.76 -3.10
N VAL A 38 13.99 10.64 -3.10
CA VAL A 38 14.91 11.78 -2.98
C VAL A 38 14.69 12.80 -4.11
N VAL A 39 14.44 12.35 -5.34
CA VAL A 39 14.26 13.25 -6.50
C VAL A 39 13.05 14.19 -6.35
N PRO A 40 11.80 13.71 -6.18
CA PRO A 40 10.65 14.60 -6.02
C PRO A 40 10.73 15.43 -4.74
N VAL A 41 11.32 14.90 -3.65
CA VAL A 41 11.52 15.66 -2.41
C VAL A 41 12.51 16.80 -2.63
N ALA A 42 13.64 16.55 -3.30
CA ALA A 42 14.63 17.58 -3.62
C ALA A 42 14.03 18.67 -4.52
N ILE A 43 13.27 18.29 -5.54
CA ILE A 43 12.55 19.24 -6.41
C ILE A 43 11.57 20.08 -5.57
N ALA A 44 10.79 19.46 -4.69
CA ALA A 44 9.83 20.16 -3.85
C ALA A 44 10.51 21.16 -2.89
N ILE A 45 11.64 20.77 -2.28
CA ILE A 45 12.45 21.64 -1.42
C ILE A 45 13.04 22.80 -2.20
N LEU A 46 13.53 22.57 -3.42
CA LEU A 46 14.08 23.64 -4.27
C LEU A 46 12.99 24.64 -4.70
N GLN A 47 11.77 24.18 -4.94
CA GLN A 47 10.66 25.02 -5.36
C GLN A 47 9.98 25.79 -4.21
N HIS A 48 9.81 25.16 -3.05
CA HIS A 48 8.97 25.67 -1.95
C HIS A 48 9.74 25.93 -0.65
N GLY A 49 11.01 25.53 -0.57
CA GLY A 49 11.80 25.55 0.66
C GLY A 49 11.35 24.51 1.69
N LEU A 50 11.99 24.52 2.86
CA LEU A 50 11.64 23.67 4.01
C LEU A 50 10.88 24.46 5.08
N HIS A 51 9.94 25.30 4.65
CA HIS A 51 9.15 26.12 5.55
C HIS A 51 7.77 25.49 5.76
N ALA A 52 7.60 24.79 6.87
CA ALA A 52 6.32 24.23 7.31
C ALA A 52 5.99 24.70 8.73
N SER A 53 4.70 24.91 9.01
CA SER A 53 4.24 25.28 10.35
C SER A 53 4.53 24.17 11.36
N TRP A 54 4.55 24.53 12.65
CA TRP A 54 4.68 23.53 13.71
C TRP A 54 3.56 22.47 13.66
N SER A 55 2.33 22.86 13.32
CA SER A 55 1.21 21.94 13.14
C SER A 55 1.42 20.96 11.99
N ALA A 56 2.04 21.39 10.88
CA ALA A 56 2.36 20.52 9.76
C ALA A 56 3.44 19.49 10.14
N TRP A 57 4.48 19.89 10.87
CA TRP A 57 5.50 18.97 11.38
C TRP A 57 4.93 17.95 12.37
N LEU A 58 4.03 18.36 13.25
CA LEU A 58 3.34 17.45 14.16
C LEU A 58 2.44 16.47 13.40
N GLY A 59 1.67 16.95 12.42
CA GLY A 59 0.83 16.11 11.56
C GLY A 59 1.66 15.09 10.78
N PHE A 60 2.78 15.53 10.19
CA PHE A 60 3.73 14.65 9.50
C PHE A 60 4.32 13.59 10.44
N SER A 61 4.74 13.99 11.64
CA SER A 61 5.29 13.08 12.66
C SER A 61 4.24 12.07 13.10
N TYR A 62 3.00 12.51 13.33
CA TYR A 62 1.89 11.64 13.70
C TYR A 62 1.62 10.57 12.63
N VAL A 63 1.46 10.99 11.38
CA VAL A 63 1.18 10.06 10.27
C VAL A 63 2.35 9.10 10.05
N SER A 64 3.60 9.57 10.14
CA SER A 64 4.78 8.75 9.88
C SER A 64 5.02 7.72 10.99
N VAL A 65 4.96 8.14 12.26
CA VAL A 65 5.32 7.28 13.40
C VAL A 65 4.15 6.42 13.84
N PHE A 66 2.97 7.00 14.07
CA PHE A 66 1.85 6.26 14.63
C PHE A 66 1.08 5.52 13.53
N SER A 67 0.69 6.20 12.46
CA SER A 67 -0.16 5.58 11.44
C SER A 67 0.63 4.62 10.54
N MET A 68 1.78 5.05 10.03
CA MET A 68 2.57 4.22 9.11
C MET A 68 3.45 3.23 9.87
N PHE A 69 4.35 3.70 10.74
CA PHE A 69 5.31 2.80 11.40
C PHE A 69 4.65 1.85 12.42
N LEU A 70 3.95 2.38 13.44
CA LEU A 70 3.29 1.53 14.44
C LEU A 70 2.11 0.73 13.85
N GLY A 71 1.34 1.35 12.95
CA GLY A 71 0.25 0.70 12.23
C GLY A 71 0.69 -0.54 11.46
N PHE A 72 1.91 -0.56 10.90
CA PHE A 72 2.44 -1.75 10.24
C PHE A 72 2.57 -2.96 11.18
N PHE A 73 2.94 -2.79 12.45
CA PHE A 73 3.02 -3.92 13.38
C PHE A 73 1.65 -4.57 13.58
N ALA A 74 0.64 -3.76 13.86
CA ALA A 74 -0.74 -4.24 14.02
C ALA A 74 -1.25 -4.88 12.71
N TRP A 75 -0.94 -4.27 11.57
CA TRP A 75 -1.32 -4.78 10.26
C TRP A 75 -0.69 -6.13 9.94
N TYR A 76 0.62 -6.28 10.16
CA TYR A 76 1.32 -7.55 9.95
C TYR A 76 0.86 -8.63 10.91
N HIS A 77 0.61 -8.27 12.16
CA HIS A 77 0.05 -9.19 13.12
C HIS A 77 -1.36 -9.65 12.69
N GLY A 78 -2.20 -8.73 12.23
CA GLY A 78 -3.52 -9.03 11.65
C GLY A 78 -3.43 -9.91 10.39
N LEU A 79 -2.45 -9.67 9.52
CA LEU A 79 -2.17 -10.52 8.35
C LEU A 79 -1.73 -11.92 8.76
N ALA A 80 -0.91 -12.04 9.82
CA ALA A 80 -0.45 -13.33 10.33
C ALA A 80 -1.59 -14.14 10.94
N ILE A 81 -2.51 -13.50 11.67
CA ILE A 81 -3.67 -14.17 12.29
C ILE A 81 -4.75 -14.48 11.24
N GLY A 82 -5.11 -13.50 10.42
CA GLY A 82 -6.24 -13.58 9.48
C GLY A 82 -5.90 -14.29 8.16
N GLY A 83 -4.61 -14.40 7.84
CA GLY A 83 -4.11 -14.90 6.56
C GLY A 83 -4.19 -13.86 5.45
N VAL A 84 -3.12 -13.74 4.66
CA VAL A 84 -2.98 -12.73 3.59
C VAL A 84 -4.16 -12.75 2.60
N ALA A 85 -4.60 -13.93 2.16
CA ALA A 85 -5.69 -14.04 1.19
C ALA A 85 -7.00 -13.43 1.72
N ARG A 86 -7.37 -13.69 2.99
CA ARG A 86 -8.62 -13.18 3.58
C ARG A 86 -8.53 -11.68 3.82
N VAL A 87 -7.41 -11.18 4.34
CA VAL A 87 -7.21 -9.74 4.57
C VAL A 87 -7.22 -8.97 3.24
N SER A 88 -6.62 -9.51 2.17
CA SER A 88 -6.71 -8.92 0.84
C SER A 88 -8.15 -8.86 0.31
N GLN A 89 -9.00 -9.84 0.66
CA GLN A 89 -10.43 -9.75 0.33
C GLN A 89 -11.14 -8.66 1.14
N MET A 90 -10.82 -8.51 2.43
CA MET A 90 -11.36 -7.42 3.26
C MET A 90 -10.95 -6.03 2.74
N GLN A 91 -9.72 -5.90 2.22
CA GLN A 91 -9.27 -4.65 1.59
C GLN A 91 -10.11 -4.24 0.37
N LEU A 92 -10.80 -5.17 -0.30
CA LEU A 92 -11.73 -4.79 -1.37
C LEU A 92 -12.97 -4.06 -0.85
N LEU A 93 -13.33 -4.24 0.42
CA LEU A 93 -14.40 -3.50 1.07
C LEU A 93 -13.94 -2.13 1.54
N GLN A 94 -12.63 -1.94 1.76
CA GLN A 94 -12.07 -0.72 2.35
C GLN A 94 -12.49 0.55 1.58
N PRO A 95 -12.43 0.64 0.23
CA PRO A 95 -12.85 1.84 -0.48
C PRO A 95 -14.31 2.24 -0.21
N PHE A 96 -15.20 1.27 -0.10
CA PHE A 96 -16.62 1.50 0.16
C PHE A 96 -16.88 1.93 1.60
N LEU A 97 -16.20 1.28 2.55
CA LEU A 97 -16.23 1.67 3.96
C LEU A 97 -15.68 3.08 4.16
N THR A 98 -14.64 3.47 3.41
CA THR A 98 -14.09 4.83 3.45
C THR A 98 -15.11 5.85 2.93
N ILE A 99 -15.78 5.60 1.79
CA ILE A 99 -16.83 6.51 1.28
C ILE A 99 -17.96 6.66 2.31
N PHE A 100 -18.39 5.55 2.90
CA PHE A 100 -19.42 5.56 3.94
C PHE A 100 -18.97 6.33 5.19
N ALA A 101 -17.73 6.10 5.65
CA ALA A 101 -17.15 6.80 6.79
C ALA A 101 -16.99 8.29 6.53
N SER A 102 -16.56 8.71 5.33
CA SER A 102 -16.50 10.12 4.94
C SER A 102 -17.86 10.79 5.02
N ALA A 103 -18.92 10.14 4.52
CA ALA A 103 -20.27 10.68 4.63
C ALA A 103 -20.75 10.79 6.09
N LEU A 104 -20.40 9.82 6.94
CA LEU A 104 -20.81 9.80 8.35
C LEU A 104 -20.03 10.81 9.21
N PHE A 105 -18.71 10.81 9.12
CA PHE A 105 -17.82 11.58 10.00
C PHE A 105 -17.48 12.96 9.46
N LEU A 106 -17.33 13.11 8.14
CA LEU A 106 -17.00 14.38 7.49
C LEU A 106 -18.23 15.07 6.89
N GLN A 107 -19.42 14.44 6.97
CA GLN A 107 -20.67 14.96 6.40
C GLN A 107 -20.57 15.25 4.90
N GLU A 108 -19.68 14.54 4.19
CA GLU A 108 -19.53 14.71 2.75
C GLU A 108 -20.78 14.23 2.00
N GLN A 109 -21.21 15.01 1.00
CA GLN A 109 -22.36 14.64 0.19
C GLN A 109 -22.00 13.52 -0.77
N ILE A 110 -22.64 12.36 -0.60
CA ILE A 110 -22.53 11.27 -1.56
C ILE A 110 -23.36 11.64 -2.80
N THR A 111 -22.69 12.12 -3.84
CA THR A 111 -23.32 12.43 -5.11
C THR A 111 -23.72 11.17 -5.87
N MET A 112 -24.68 11.29 -6.78
CA MET A 112 -25.05 10.20 -7.68
C MET A 112 -23.87 9.73 -8.54
N PHE A 113 -22.95 10.63 -8.87
CA PHE A 113 -21.71 10.29 -9.60
C PHE A 113 -20.79 9.40 -8.77
N THR A 114 -20.60 9.69 -7.48
CA THR A 114 -19.83 8.85 -6.56
C THR A 114 -20.40 7.43 -6.49
N ILE A 115 -21.73 7.30 -6.41
CA ILE A 115 -22.41 6.00 -6.40
C ILE A 115 -22.19 5.25 -7.71
N ALA A 116 -22.31 5.92 -8.86
CA ALA A 116 -22.11 5.31 -10.18
C ALA A 116 -20.69 4.76 -10.33
N ILE A 117 -19.67 5.54 -9.93
CA ILE A 117 -18.27 5.09 -9.96
C ILE A 117 -18.03 3.94 -8.96
N ALA A 118 -18.59 4.01 -7.76
CA ALA A 118 -18.48 2.93 -6.78
C ALA A 118 -19.06 1.61 -7.32
N LEU A 119 -20.23 1.65 -7.97
CA LEU A 119 -20.83 0.48 -8.61
C LEU A 119 -19.98 -0.05 -9.77
N LEU A 120 -19.42 0.83 -10.60
CA LEU A 120 -18.52 0.44 -11.68
C LEU A 120 -17.28 -0.30 -11.15
N VAL A 121 -16.64 0.26 -10.11
CA VAL A 121 -15.48 -0.38 -9.46
C VAL A 121 -15.88 -1.73 -8.86
N LEU A 122 -17.05 -1.83 -8.22
CA LEU A 122 -17.56 -3.09 -7.67
C LEU A 122 -17.71 -4.16 -8.76
N ILE A 123 -18.27 -3.80 -9.92
CA ILE A 123 -18.40 -4.71 -11.07
C ILE A 123 -17.02 -5.15 -11.56
N MET A 124 -16.09 -4.21 -11.73
CA MET A 124 -14.72 -4.51 -12.17
C MET A 124 -14.00 -5.45 -11.22
N VAL A 125 -14.11 -5.21 -9.91
CA VAL A 125 -13.55 -6.09 -8.87
C VAL A 125 -14.19 -7.47 -8.91
N ALA A 126 -15.52 -7.55 -9.08
CA ALA A 126 -16.24 -8.82 -9.16
C ALA A 126 -15.84 -9.65 -10.39
N LEU A 127 -15.65 -9.00 -11.54
CA LEU A 127 -15.15 -9.63 -12.77
C LEU A 127 -13.69 -10.08 -12.60
N GLY A 128 -12.83 -9.23 -12.03
CA GLY A 128 -11.41 -9.53 -11.78
C GLY A 128 -11.22 -10.72 -10.83
N LYS A 129 -12.04 -10.85 -9.78
CA LYS A 129 -12.00 -12.02 -8.89
C LYS A 129 -12.40 -13.33 -9.57
N LYS A 130 -13.21 -13.28 -10.62
CA LYS A 130 -13.67 -14.45 -11.39
C LYS A 130 -12.74 -14.84 -12.54
N ALA A 131 -11.84 -13.95 -12.94
CA ALA A 131 -10.84 -14.25 -13.95
C ALA A 131 -9.78 -15.21 -13.38
N THR A 132 -10.06 -16.53 -13.48
CA THR A 132 -9.12 -17.58 -13.11
C THR A 132 -7.80 -17.36 -13.85
N ILE A 133 -6.70 -17.16 -13.11
CA ILE A 133 -5.35 -17.14 -13.67
C ILE A 133 -5.07 -18.54 -14.22
N ARG A 134 -5.27 -18.73 -15.53
CA ARG A 134 -4.88 -19.97 -16.22
C ARG A 134 -3.36 -20.01 -16.27
N SER A 135 -2.76 -20.56 -15.21
CA SER A 135 -1.34 -20.89 -15.12
C SER A 135 -1.03 -21.95 -16.17
N SER A 136 -0.70 -21.51 -17.39
CA SER A 136 -0.12 -22.35 -18.43
C SER A 136 1.40 -22.46 -18.19
N ILE A 137 1.80 -23.06 -17.07
CA ILE A 137 3.17 -23.55 -16.90
C ILE A 137 3.19 -24.94 -17.54
N LYS A 138 3.45 -24.95 -18.84
CA LYS A 138 3.75 -26.18 -19.58
C LYS A 138 5.20 -26.52 -19.29
N SER A 139 5.41 -27.70 -18.72
CA SER A 139 6.73 -28.30 -18.44
C SER A 139 7.63 -28.26 -19.66
N ILE A 140 8.83 -27.70 -19.50
CA ILE A 140 10.02 -27.99 -20.31
C ILE A 140 11.02 -28.65 -19.38
#